data_AF-A0A246RLP9-F1
#
_entry.id   AF-A0A246RLP9-F1
#
_cell.length_a   1.000
_cell.length_b   1.000
_cell.length_c   1.000
_cell.angle_alpha   90.00
_cell.angle_beta   90.00
_cell.angle_gamma   90.00
#
_symmetry.space_group_name_H-M   'P 1'
#
loop_
_entity.id
_entity.type
_entity.pdbx_description
1 polymer ?
#
loop_
_entity_poly.entity_id
_entity_poly.type
_entity_poly.pdbx_seq_one_letter_code
_entity_poly.pdbx_strand_id
1 'polypeptide(L)'
;MYALYAWGNFISEVGLDRRPAWLDPAVLRGERQIVDDGLMIGDTDTLPVDGPGTLFAIDDDDENLVPGSELVGRDLSGVTWRVSRIRAATDGTREDALRIVAAAEEDGDYYEEDERHGYNSVPVGEIVTLWEDAHGQWTLALVKL
;
A
#
# COMPACT_ATOMS: atom_id res chain seq x y z
N MET A 1 11.55 -6.14 -11.58
CA MET A 1 11.05 -4.75 -11.46
C MET A 1 10.97 -4.43 -9.98
N TYR A 2 10.77 -3.18 -9.55
CA TYR A 2 10.57 -2.86 -8.12
C TYR A 2 9.19 -2.26 -7.89
N ALA A 3 8.66 -2.46 -6.68
CA ALA A 3 7.45 -1.83 -6.20
C ALA A 3 7.62 -1.45 -4.73
N LEU A 4 7.04 -0.33 -4.33
CA LEU A 4 6.93 0.06 -2.93
C LEU A 4 5.51 -0.24 -2.47
N TYR A 5 5.38 -1.00 -1.39
CA TYR A 5 4.11 -1.26 -0.71
C TYR A 5 4.07 -0.55 0.63
N ALA A 6 2.88 -0.11 1.05
CA ALA A 6 2.63 0.54 2.33
C ALA A 6 1.41 -0.08 3.01
N TRP A 7 1.47 -0.28 4.32
CA TRP A 7 0.36 -0.72 5.17
C TRP A 7 0.61 -0.30 6.62
N GLY A 8 -0.29 -0.65 7.53
CA GLY A 8 -0.12 -0.43 8.96
C GLY A 8 -1.46 -0.38 9.68
N ASN A 9 -1.46 -0.13 10.99
CA ASN A 9 -2.70 -0.07 11.76
C ASN A 9 -3.53 1.19 11.45
N PHE A 10 -2.86 2.31 11.11
CA PHE A 10 -3.50 3.62 10.98
C PHE A 10 -4.64 3.61 9.98
N ILE A 11 -4.41 3.07 8.78
CA ILE A 11 -5.43 3.03 7.73
C ILE A 11 -6.68 2.25 8.13
N SER A 12 -6.55 1.26 9.02
CA SER A 12 -7.69 0.51 9.53
C SER A 12 -8.36 1.23 10.70
N GLU A 13 -7.58 1.85 11.60
CA GLU A 13 -8.09 2.60 12.75
C GLU A 13 -8.96 3.79 12.33
N VAL A 14 -8.56 4.51 11.28
CA VAL A 14 -9.34 5.65 10.75
C VAL A 14 -10.32 5.25 9.64
N GLY A 15 -10.42 3.94 9.34
CA GLY A 15 -11.31 3.40 8.32
C GLY A 15 -11.01 3.86 6.89
N LEU A 16 -9.76 4.27 6.61
CA LEU A 16 -9.28 4.57 5.27
C LEU A 16 -9.36 3.32 4.39
N ASP A 17 -9.02 2.15 4.94
CA ASP A 17 -8.95 0.87 4.23
C ASP A 17 -10.28 0.40 3.62
N ARG A 18 -11.41 1.01 3.99
CA ARG A 18 -12.77 0.64 3.53
C ARG A 18 -13.49 1.76 2.78
N ARG A 19 -12.81 2.87 2.46
CA ARG A 19 -13.45 3.98 1.74
C ARG A 19 -13.87 3.56 0.33
N PRO A 20 -15.12 3.79 -0.10
CA PRO A 20 -15.60 3.35 -1.42
C PRO A 20 -14.77 3.86 -2.62
N ALA A 21 -14.01 4.95 -2.44
CA ALA A 21 -13.11 5.50 -3.46
C ALA A 21 -12.05 4.49 -3.96
N TRP A 22 -11.65 3.50 -3.13
CA TRP A 22 -10.72 2.44 -3.53
C TRP A 22 -11.26 1.55 -4.65
N LEU A 23 -12.58 1.40 -4.73
CA LEU A 23 -13.25 0.57 -5.74
C LEU A 23 -13.73 1.37 -6.95
N ASP A 24 -13.38 2.66 -7.06
CA ASP A 24 -13.73 3.43 -8.24
C ASP A 24 -13.08 2.79 -9.48
N PRO A 25 -13.85 2.47 -10.54
CA PRO A 25 -13.31 1.83 -11.73
C PRO A 25 -12.15 2.58 -12.39
N ALA A 26 -12.12 3.92 -12.32
CA ALA A 26 -11.02 4.71 -12.85
C ALA A 26 -9.73 4.53 -12.02
N VAL A 27 -9.87 4.33 -10.70
CA VAL A 27 -8.73 4.02 -9.83
C VAL A 27 -8.22 2.61 -10.11
N LEU A 28 -9.12 1.62 -10.15
CA LEU A 28 -8.75 0.22 -10.38
C LEU A 28 -8.12 -0.03 -11.76
N ARG A 29 -8.40 0.83 -12.74
CA ARG A 29 -7.77 0.81 -14.08
C ARG A 29 -6.50 1.65 -14.18
N GLY A 30 -6.14 2.40 -13.15
CA GLY A 30 -4.99 3.30 -13.16
C GLY A 30 -5.21 4.57 -13.98
N GLU A 31 -6.45 4.88 -14.36
CA GLU A 31 -6.84 6.10 -15.08
C GLU A 31 -6.84 7.33 -14.15
N ARG A 32 -6.93 7.09 -12.83
CA ARG A 32 -6.90 8.13 -11.80
C ARG A 32 -6.19 7.63 -10.56
N GLN A 33 -5.34 8.48 -9.97
CA GLN A 33 -4.73 8.22 -8.67
C GLN A 33 -5.67 8.57 -7.52
N ILE A 34 -5.50 7.90 -6.39
CA ILE A 34 -6.09 8.36 -5.13
C ILE A 34 -5.19 9.47 -4.57
N VAL A 35 -5.82 10.59 -4.24
CA VAL A 35 -5.21 11.70 -3.50
C VAL A 35 -6.04 11.87 -2.24
N ASP A 36 -5.46 11.55 -1.10
CA ASP A 36 -6.15 11.57 0.21
C ASP A 36 -5.17 12.05 1.27
N ASP A 37 -5.45 13.18 1.90
CA ASP A 37 -4.64 13.77 2.97
C ASP A 37 -4.51 12.83 4.20
N GLY A 38 -5.28 11.74 4.26
CA GLY A 38 -5.08 10.68 5.25
C GLY A 38 -3.95 9.70 4.91
N LEU A 39 -3.39 9.72 3.71
CA LEU A 39 -2.30 8.82 3.29
C LEU A 39 -0.92 9.49 3.39
N MET A 40 -0.73 10.34 4.40
CA MET A 40 0.54 11.00 4.66
C MET A 40 1.57 9.98 5.13
N ILE A 41 2.75 9.99 4.51
CA ILE A 41 3.91 9.13 4.86
C ILE A 41 5.02 9.92 5.55
N GLY A 42 4.66 11.11 6.01
CA GLY A 42 5.50 12.12 6.64
C GLY A 42 4.64 13.35 6.92
N ASP A 43 5.25 14.46 7.30
CA ASP A 43 4.55 15.70 7.58
C ASP A 43 4.20 16.49 6.32
N THR A 44 4.90 16.26 5.20
CA THR A 44 4.76 17.07 3.98
C THR A 44 4.17 16.34 2.78
N ASP A 45 4.36 15.03 2.67
CA ASP A 45 4.02 14.27 1.47
C ASP A 45 2.91 13.23 1.69
N THR A 46 2.01 13.16 0.71
CA THR A 46 0.99 12.11 0.58
C THR A 46 1.52 10.98 -0.31
N LEU A 47 1.29 9.73 0.09
CA LEU A 47 1.65 8.56 -0.70
C LEU A 47 0.88 8.55 -2.04
N PRO A 48 1.56 8.62 -3.19
CA PRO A 48 0.90 8.46 -4.48
C PRO A 48 0.52 6.99 -4.68
N VAL A 49 -0.72 6.71 -5.08
CA VAL A 49 -1.27 5.35 -5.12
C VAL A 49 -1.36 4.77 -6.54
N ASP A 50 -0.85 3.54 -6.71
CA ASP A 50 -1.12 2.65 -7.86
C ASP A 50 -2.35 1.78 -7.55
N GLY A 51 -3.53 2.21 -8.01
CA GLY A 51 -4.80 1.51 -7.80
C GLY A 51 -4.81 0.06 -8.32
N PRO A 52 -4.41 -0.21 -9.58
CA PRO A 52 -4.34 -1.55 -10.14
C PRO A 52 -3.51 -2.54 -9.31
N GLY A 53 -2.36 -2.09 -8.81
CA GLY A 53 -1.42 -2.93 -8.07
C GLY A 53 -1.61 -2.94 -6.56
N THR A 54 -2.52 -2.12 -6.02
CA THR A 54 -2.94 -2.13 -4.61
C THR A 54 -3.68 -3.43 -4.32
N LEU A 55 -3.36 -4.05 -3.17
CA LEU A 55 -3.85 -5.37 -2.80
C LEU A 55 -4.98 -5.27 -1.77
N PHE A 56 -6.04 -6.04 -2.01
CA PHE A 56 -7.26 -6.08 -1.23
C PHE A 56 -7.42 -7.44 -0.56
N ALA A 57 -7.81 -7.43 0.72
CA ALA A 57 -8.37 -8.61 1.37
C ALA A 57 -9.86 -8.66 1.05
N ILE A 58 -10.35 -9.81 0.59
CA ILE A 58 -11.76 -10.08 0.31
C ILE A 58 -12.24 -11.15 1.29
N ASP A 59 -13.42 -10.99 1.87
CA ASP A 59 -13.94 -11.85 2.94
C ASP A 59 -12.99 -11.95 4.15
N ASP A 60 -12.28 -10.85 4.42
CA ASP A 60 -11.25 -10.72 5.45
C ASP A 60 -10.11 -11.77 5.34
N ASP A 61 -9.88 -12.29 4.12
CA ASP A 61 -8.76 -13.18 3.78
C ASP A 61 -7.49 -12.35 3.47
N ASP A 62 -6.61 -12.24 4.47
CA ASP A 62 -5.30 -11.60 4.34
C ASP A 62 -4.21 -12.54 3.78
N GLU A 63 -4.51 -13.82 3.54
CA GLU A 63 -3.59 -14.77 2.93
C GLU A 63 -3.69 -14.75 1.40
N ASN A 64 -4.90 -14.53 0.87
CA ASN A 64 -5.18 -14.51 -0.56
C ASN A 64 -5.58 -13.11 -1.06
N LEU A 65 -4.63 -12.18 -0.97
CA LEU A 65 -4.84 -10.81 -1.41
C LEU A 65 -5.05 -10.71 -2.93
N VAL A 66 -6.01 -9.89 -3.34
CA VAL A 66 -6.40 -9.69 -4.74
C VAL A 66 -5.95 -8.30 -5.21
N PRO A 67 -5.26 -8.17 -6.36
CA PRO A 67 -4.89 -6.87 -6.90
C PRO A 67 -6.12 -6.10 -7.40
N GLY A 68 -6.11 -4.77 -7.24
CA GLY A 68 -7.22 -3.89 -7.61
C GLY A 68 -7.67 -4.05 -9.06
N SER A 69 -6.75 -4.32 -9.99
CA SER A 69 -7.09 -4.57 -11.40
C SER A 69 -8.07 -5.73 -11.60
N GLU A 70 -8.07 -6.72 -10.71
CA GLU A 70 -8.96 -7.89 -10.77
C GLU A 70 -10.34 -7.62 -10.16
N LEU A 71 -10.52 -6.48 -9.48
CA LEU A 71 -11.81 -6.07 -8.90
C LEU A 71 -12.67 -5.27 -9.89
N VAL A 72 -12.13 -4.89 -11.05
CA VAL A 72 -12.87 -4.12 -12.06
C VAL A 72 -14.11 -4.88 -12.53
N GLY A 73 -15.29 -4.35 -12.21
CA GLY A 73 -16.58 -4.93 -12.60
C GLY A 73 -16.98 -6.19 -11.82
N ARG A 74 -16.21 -6.58 -10.79
CA ARG A 74 -16.58 -7.64 -9.87
C ARG A 74 -17.73 -7.16 -8.99
N ASP A 75 -18.72 -8.02 -8.79
CA ASP A 75 -19.76 -7.78 -7.80
C ASP A 75 -19.19 -8.03 -6.40
N LEU A 76 -19.09 -6.96 -5.61
CA LEU A 76 -18.64 -7.00 -4.22
C LEU A 76 -19.80 -6.76 -3.25
N SER A 77 -21.05 -6.84 -3.73
CA SER A 77 -22.21 -6.76 -2.85
C SER A 77 -22.28 -8.01 -1.96
N GLY A 78 -22.34 -7.80 -0.65
CA GLY A 78 -22.47 -8.88 0.34
C GLY A 78 -21.16 -9.59 0.71
N VAL A 79 -20.02 -9.18 0.17
CA VAL A 79 -18.69 -9.62 0.63
C VAL A 79 -18.02 -8.51 1.43
N THR A 80 -17.22 -8.87 2.43
CA THR A 80 -16.37 -7.87 3.09
C THR A 80 -15.13 -7.62 2.24
N TRP A 81 -14.64 -6.39 2.25
CA TRP A 81 -13.41 -6.05 1.56
C TRP A 81 -12.70 -4.92 2.31
N ARG A 82 -11.38 -4.88 2.18
CA ARG A 82 -10.55 -3.77 2.63
C ARG A 82 -9.24 -3.74 1.85
N VAL A 83 -8.64 -2.57 1.76
CA VAL A 83 -7.24 -2.44 1.31
C VAL A 83 -6.33 -3.03 2.38
N SER A 84 -5.48 -3.97 1.99
CA SER A 84 -4.51 -4.61 2.90
C SER A 84 -3.08 -4.14 2.65
N ARG A 85 -2.68 -3.96 1.38
CA ARG A 85 -1.36 -3.40 1.02
C ARG A 85 -1.52 -2.36 -0.09
N ILE A 86 -1.28 -1.09 0.23
CA ILE A 86 -1.29 0.00 -0.76
C ILE A 86 -0.02 -0.12 -1.60
N ARG A 87 -0.13 -0.06 -2.92
CA ARG A 87 1.05 0.05 -3.78
C ARG A 87 1.29 1.50 -4.14
N ALA A 88 2.52 1.98 -3.97
CA ALA A 88 2.89 3.32 -4.38
C ALA A 88 2.98 3.41 -5.91
N ALA A 89 2.50 4.51 -6.49
CA ALA A 89 2.69 4.82 -7.89
C ALA A 89 4.14 5.25 -8.13
N THR A 90 4.93 4.32 -8.68
CA THR A 90 6.34 4.49 -9.04
C THR A 90 6.56 4.06 -10.48
N ASP A 91 7.68 4.46 -11.08
CA ASP A 91 8.06 4.05 -12.44
C ASP A 91 8.58 2.59 -12.54
N GLY A 92 8.60 1.87 -11.42
CA GLY A 92 9.05 0.49 -11.31
C GLY A 92 10.57 0.32 -11.14
N THR A 93 11.33 1.42 -11.06
CA THR A 93 12.74 1.42 -10.69
C THR A 93 12.92 1.39 -9.18
N ARG A 94 14.08 0.90 -8.73
CA ARG A 94 14.45 0.97 -7.30
C ARG A 94 14.64 2.42 -6.86
N GLU A 95 15.20 3.26 -7.72
CA GLU A 95 15.55 4.64 -7.41
C GLU A 95 14.30 5.49 -7.13
N ASP A 96 13.25 5.37 -7.95
CA ASP A 96 12.00 6.11 -7.72
C ASP A 96 11.25 5.62 -6.47
N ALA A 97 11.28 4.31 -6.19
CA ALA A 97 10.74 3.77 -4.94
C ALA A 97 11.48 4.31 -3.71
N LEU A 98 12.82 4.37 -3.76
CA LEU A 98 13.63 4.90 -2.67
C LEU A 98 13.48 6.41 -2.49
N ARG A 99 13.13 7.16 -3.54
CA ARG A 99 12.83 8.60 -3.43
C ARG A 99 11.64 8.85 -2.50
N ILE A 100 10.62 8.00 -2.54
CA ILE A 100 9.44 8.10 -1.65
C ILE A 100 9.85 7.78 -0.20
N VAL A 101 10.65 6.74 -0.01
CA VAL A 101 11.16 6.36 1.33
C VAL A 101 12.03 7.47 1.92
N ALA A 102 12.91 8.07 1.12
CA ALA A 102 13.78 9.14 1.59
C ALA A 102 12.98 10.37 2.08
N ALA A 103 11.86 10.70 1.43
CA ALA A 103 10.97 11.76 1.91
C ALA A 103 10.30 11.38 3.24
N ALA A 104 9.87 10.13 3.39
CA ALA A 104 9.31 9.62 4.64
C ALA A 104 10.33 9.64 5.80
N GLU A 105 11.59 9.24 5.54
CA GLU A 105 12.69 9.27 6.51
C GLU A 105 13.15 10.69 6.88
N GLU A 106 13.00 11.68 5.98
CA GLU A 106 13.35 13.08 6.27
C GLU A 106 12.34 13.73 7.24
N ASP A 107 11.06 13.40 7.07
CA ASP A 107 9.95 13.98 7.82
C ASP A 107 9.55 13.20 9.09
N GLY A 108 9.92 11.92 9.19
CA GLY A 108 9.45 11.03 10.25
C GLY A 108 10.53 10.10 10.80
N ASP A 109 10.20 9.46 11.93
CA ASP A 109 11.07 8.48 12.58
C ASP A 109 10.89 7.09 11.95
N TYR A 110 11.20 6.95 10.65
CA TYR A 110 11.27 5.64 9.98
C TYR A 110 12.63 4.98 10.22
N TYR A 111 12.63 3.66 10.40
CA TYR A 111 13.85 2.86 10.48
C TYR A 111 13.72 1.58 9.66
N GLU A 112 14.85 1.12 9.11
CA GLU A 112 14.93 -0.17 8.42
C GLU A 112 14.72 -1.31 9.42
N GLU A 113 13.83 -2.25 9.08
CA GLU A 113 13.51 -3.40 9.91
C GLU A 113 14.45 -4.57 9.56
N ASP A 114 15.27 -4.99 10.52
CA ASP A 114 16.20 -6.12 10.36
C ASP A 114 15.50 -7.49 10.34
N GLU A 115 14.28 -7.60 10.89
CA GLU A 115 13.53 -8.85 11.01
C GLU A 115 12.30 -8.89 10.10
N ARG A 116 12.29 -9.79 9.11
CA ARG A 116 11.10 -10.02 8.26
C ARG A 116 10.08 -10.85 9.01
N HIS A 117 9.04 -10.22 9.54
CA HIS A 117 7.92 -10.95 10.12
C HIS A 117 6.99 -11.56 9.04
N GLY A 118 6.42 -12.74 9.31
CA GLY A 118 5.51 -13.41 8.37
C GLY A 118 4.26 -12.60 8.01
N TYR A 119 3.81 -11.71 8.92
CA TYR A 119 2.70 -10.80 8.69
C TYR A 119 3.06 -9.60 7.79
N ASN A 120 4.37 -9.30 7.63
CA ASN A 120 4.88 -8.25 6.75
C ASN A 120 5.06 -8.73 5.30
N SER A 121 4.48 -9.89 4.94
CA SER A 121 4.60 -10.45 3.60
C SER A 121 3.78 -9.68 2.56
N VAL A 122 4.30 -9.67 1.33
CA VAL A 122 3.64 -9.17 0.12
C VAL A 122 3.64 -10.32 -0.89
N PRO A 123 2.47 -10.84 -1.34
CA PRO A 123 2.39 -12.11 -2.07
C PRO A 123 2.79 -12.03 -3.55
N VAL A 124 3.28 -10.88 -4.04
CA VAL A 124 3.57 -10.65 -5.46
C VAL A 124 5.06 -10.58 -5.81
N GLY A 125 5.98 -10.80 -4.84
CA GLY A 125 7.42 -10.75 -5.10
C GLY A 125 8.28 -11.01 -3.87
N GLU A 126 9.57 -10.70 -3.99
CA GLU A 126 10.53 -10.82 -2.89
C GLU A 126 10.71 -9.47 -2.20
N ILE A 127 10.44 -9.41 -0.89
CA ILE A 127 10.77 -8.24 -0.09
C ILE A 127 12.29 -8.10 -0.03
N VAL A 128 12.80 -6.94 -0.42
CA VAL A 128 14.22 -6.59 -0.38
C VAL A 128 14.55 -5.89 0.93
N THR A 129 13.74 -4.88 1.27
CA THR A 129 13.90 -4.03 2.45
C THR A 129 12.54 -3.68 3.02
N LEU A 130 12.47 -3.55 4.35
CA LEU A 130 11.29 -3.09 5.11
C LEU A 130 11.68 -1.86 5.92
N TRP A 131 10.75 -0.91 6.04
CA TRP A 131 10.84 0.22 6.96
C TRP A 131 9.58 0.28 7.79
N GLU A 132 9.71 0.69 9.04
CA GLU A 132 8.58 0.94 9.94
C GLU A 132 8.75 2.33 10.57
N ASP A 133 7.65 3.05 10.78
CA ASP A 133 7.70 4.24 11.62
C ASP A 133 7.76 3.88 13.12
N ALA A 134 8.33 4.77 13.93
CA ALA A 134 8.48 4.61 15.37
C ALA A 134 7.17 4.46 16.18
N HIS A 135 6.03 4.65 15.54
CA HIS A 135 4.71 4.50 16.13
C HIS A 135 3.97 3.24 15.65
N GLY A 136 4.58 2.45 14.75
CA GLY A 136 3.97 1.27 14.12
C GLY A 136 2.76 1.61 13.24
N GLN A 137 2.63 2.87 12.80
CA GLN A 137 1.48 3.34 12.03
C GLN A 137 1.57 2.95 10.56
N TRP A 138 2.80 2.88 10.06
CA TRP A 138 3.17 2.57 8.70
C TRP A 138 4.34 1.59 8.66
N THR A 139 4.21 0.64 7.76
CA THR A 139 5.27 -0.21 7.26
C THR A 139 5.37 -0.02 5.76
N LEU A 140 6.58 0.21 5.27
CA LEU A 140 6.91 0.32 3.86
C LEU A 140 7.74 -0.90 3.45
N ALA A 141 7.48 -1.48 2.29
CA ALA A 141 8.25 -2.60 1.76
C ALA A 141 8.68 -2.35 0.33
N LEU A 142 9.99 -2.39 0.10
CA LEU A 142 10.54 -2.47 -1.23
C LEU A 142 10.51 -3.93 -1.68
N VAL A 143 9.72 -4.20 -2.71
CA VAL A 143 9.53 -5.53 -3.27
C VAL A 143 10.17 -5.59 -4.65
N LYS A 144 10.93 -6.65 -4.90
CA LYS A 144 11.38 -7.03 -6.24
C LYS A 144 10.33 -7.96 -6.85
N LEU A 145 9.67 -7.45 -7.88
CA LEU A 145 8.71 -8.18 -8.74
C LEU A 145 9.46 -8.98 -9.81
#